data_AF-A0A8X6V701-F1
#
_entry.id   AF-A0A8X6V701-F1
#
_cell.length_a   1.000
_cell.length_b   1.000
_cell.length_c   1.000
_cell.angle_alpha   90.00
_cell.angle_beta   90.00
_cell.angle_gamma   90.00
#
_symmetry.space_group_name_H-M   'P 1'
#
loop_
_entity.id
_entity.type
_entity.pdbx_description
1 polymer ?
#
loop_
_entity_poly.entity_id
_entity_poly.type
_entity_poly.pdbx_seq_one_letter_code
_entity_poly.pdbx_strand_id
1 'polypeptide(L)'
;MRILFFNNSRRNLPSHKPFTCCIRDQHYHLFSHLKYPVKRSQIMETKLKESTALKVKGFNIFRVDRKSKSGRGLAFFVRDINYQKIEYPTDWSDLEVQGIRIQWRGKPLDIINVYHPPNHKPLPPALSNLLNKNSIIVGDLNAKHPSWGCSCSNARGEESLQLLDDTESMILNDGTHTFTSYSYNTSAALDIAITSSELFPQCSWRVLDTIGSDHFPVLICFKRRQKVEIKQNNFWNFKKANWDSYMDSADQNLTSTPFTNDLEENWTNFKNIILDNSKLYIPRGNVKGYIPLFTHNASSLKPLLDRRKQLLESFNENNSLNDSQGGLRTEIKKINAKIRKSYAQLKRSRWRELCKNLDSRTTNSKLWRIIKKINKEQEQCEESNSVIDTITDRFSLTTKQQQMV
;
A
#
# COMPACT_ATOMS: atom_id res chain seq x y z
N MET A 1 6.48 -10.47 6.17
CA MET A 1 5.85 -9.19 5.73
C MET A 1 6.22 -8.92 4.28
N ARG A 2 5.45 -8.14 3.52
CA ARG A 2 5.75 -7.88 2.10
C ARG A 2 5.67 -6.41 1.77
N ILE A 3 6.71 -5.91 1.12
CA ILE A 3 6.82 -4.57 0.55
C ILE A 3 6.91 -4.76 -0.96
N LEU A 4 5.99 -4.13 -1.68
CA LEU A 4 5.95 -4.14 -3.13
C LEU A 4 6.27 -2.76 -3.62
N PHE A 5 7.15 -2.62 -4.58
CA PHE A 5 7.61 -1.35 -5.08
C PHE A 5 7.39 -1.30 -6.59
N PHE A 6 6.98 -0.14 -7.11
CA PHE A 6 6.72 0.03 -8.53
C PHE A 6 6.94 1.46 -9.00
N ASN A 7 7.75 1.62 -10.05
CA ASN A 7 7.97 2.90 -10.72
C ASN A 7 7.11 3.00 -12.01
N ASN A 8 6.40 4.11 -12.17
CA ASN A 8 5.41 4.29 -13.23
C ASN A 8 5.85 5.37 -14.24
N SER A 9 6.68 4.98 -15.21
CA SER A 9 7.10 5.93 -16.24
C SER A 9 6.00 6.17 -17.29
N ARG A 10 5.94 7.43 -17.78
CA ARG A 10 4.91 7.90 -18.73
C ARG A 10 5.14 7.46 -20.17
N ARG A 11 6.30 6.85 -20.50
CA ARG A 11 6.75 6.71 -21.89
C ARG A 11 5.80 5.90 -22.78
N ASN A 12 4.90 5.10 -22.18
CA ASN A 12 3.98 4.21 -22.90
C ASN A 12 2.48 4.38 -22.54
N LEU A 13 2.07 5.50 -21.92
CA LEU A 13 0.68 5.73 -21.52
C LEU A 13 -0.07 6.64 -22.51
N PRO A 14 -1.27 6.24 -23.00
CA PRO A 14 -2.06 7.07 -23.90
C PRO A 14 -2.58 8.33 -23.19
N SER A 15 -2.49 9.47 -23.88
CA SER A 15 -2.80 10.83 -23.40
C SER A 15 -4.24 11.04 -22.90
N HIS A 16 -5.18 10.16 -23.27
CA HIS A 16 -6.62 10.37 -23.03
C HIS A 16 -7.19 9.75 -21.73
N LYS A 17 -6.39 9.05 -20.90
CA LYS A 17 -6.86 8.49 -19.61
C LYS A 17 -6.35 9.29 -18.40
N PRO A 18 -7.20 9.55 -17.38
CA PRO A 18 -6.73 10.10 -16.11
C PRO A 18 -5.67 9.18 -15.49
N PHE A 19 -4.51 9.73 -15.12
CA PHE A 19 -3.35 8.97 -14.64
C PHE A 19 -3.64 8.15 -13.37
N THR A 20 -4.57 8.62 -12.54
CA THR A 20 -5.09 7.90 -11.37
C THR A 20 -5.73 6.56 -11.71
N CYS A 21 -6.42 6.49 -12.85
CA CYS A 21 -7.07 5.25 -13.29
C CYS A 21 -6.02 4.23 -13.70
N CYS A 22 -4.91 4.68 -14.31
CA CYS A 22 -3.77 3.84 -14.68
C CYS A 22 -3.08 3.27 -13.44
N ILE A 23 -2.74 4.12 -12.46
CA ILE A 23 -2.14 3.68 -11.18
C ILE A 23 -3.02 2.66 -10.48
N ARG A 24 -4.33 2.92 -10.40
CA ARG A 24 -5.27 2.01 -9.74
C ARG A 24 -5.40 0.68 -10.47
N ASP A 25 -5.43 0.69 -11.80
CA ASP A 25 -5.55 -0.54 -12.59
C ASP A 25 -4.26 -1.37 -12.54
N GLN A 26 -3.10 -0.72 -12.58
CA GLN A 26 -1.80 -1.34 -12.36
C GLN A 26 -1.69 -1.92 -10.95
N HIS A 27 -2.12 -1.19 -9.91
CA HIS A 27 -2.15 -1.67 -8.53
C HIS A 27 -3.03 -2.91 -8.40
N TYR A 28 -4.28 -2.88 -8.86
CA TYR A 28 -5.14 -4.06 -8.81
C TYR A 28 -4.57 -5.25 -9.57
N HIS A 29 -4.03 -5.00 -10.76
CA HIS A 29 -3.40 -6.00 -11.58
C HIS A 29 -2.16 -6.62 -10.91
N LEU A 30 -1.29 -5.82 -10.32
CA LEU A 30 -0.10 -6.30 -9.63
C LEU A 30 -0.48 -7.17 -8.42
N PHE A 31 -1.48 -6.74 -7.65
CA PHE A 31 -1.96 -7.48 -6.49
C PHE A 31 -2.73 -8.76 -6.85
N SER A 32 -3.31 -8.87 -8.05
CA SER A 32 -4.00 -10.08 -8.49
C SER A 32 -3.06 -11.22 -8.88
N HIS A 33 -1.80 -10.91 -9.24
CA HIS A 33 -0.80 -11.92 -9.64
C HIS A 33 -0.01 -12.46 -8.43
N LEU A 34 -0.15 -11.83 -7.28
CA LEU A 34 0.52 -12.26 -6.06
C LEU A 34 -0.32 -13.36 -5.40
N LYS A 35 0.22 -14.58 -5.34
CA LYS A 35 -0.37 -15.74 -4.62
C LYS A 35 -0.73 -15.44 -3.16
N TYR A 36 -0.26 -14.33 -2.59
CA TYR A 36 -0.49 -13.93 -1.21
C TYR A 36 -0.69 -12.41 -1.07
N PRO A 37 -1.50 -11.95 -0.09
CA PRO A 37 -1.74 -10.53 0.12
C PRO A 37 -0.44 -9.79 0.47
N VAL A 38 -0.18 -8.72 -0.29
CA VAL A 38 0.84 -7.72 0.06
C VAL A 38 0.25 -6.77 1.10
N LYS A 39 1.00 -6.52 2.17
CA LYS A 39 0.56 -5.61 3.24
C LYS A 39 0.94 -4.16 2.95
N ARG A 40 2.02 -3.92 2.18
CA ARG A 40 2.47 -2.57 1.82
C ARG A 40 2.92 -2.50 0.38
N SER A 41 2.54 -1.44 -0.31
CA SER A 41 3.13 -1.11 -1.61
C SER A 41 3.56 0.34 -1.67
N GLN A 42 4.70 0.59 -2.32
CA GLN A 42 5.23 1.89 -2.69
C GLN A 42 5.05 2.07 -4.20
N ILE A 43 4.70 3.28 -4.60
CA ILE A 43 4.63 3.69 -5.99
C ILE A 43 5.44 4.96 -6.15
N MET A 44 6.27 4.98 -7.19
CA MET A 44 7.03 6.14 -7.61
C MET A 44 6.51 6.68 -8.93
N GLU A 45 6.87 7.93 -9.21
CA GLU A 45 6.40 8.67 -10.38
C GLU A 45 4.86 8.66 -10.49
N THR A 46 4.19 9.01 -9.40
CA THR A 46 2.72 9.06 -9.38
C THR A 46 2.15 10.07 -10.36
N LYS A 47 2.90 11.11 -10.71
CA LYS A 47 2.51 12.19 -11.66
C LYS A 47 1.14 12.80 -11.39
N LEU A 48 0.68 12.73 -10.14
CA LEU A 48 -0.58 13.29 -9.71
C LEU A 48 -0.36 14.74 -9.30
N LYS A 49 -1.37 15.57 -9.55
CA LYS A 49 -1.44 16.90 -8.94
C LYS A 49 -2.00 16.75 -7.54
N GLU A 50 -1.70 17.71 -6.65
CA GLU A 50 -2.27 17.77 -5.30
C GLU A 50 -3.82 17.69 -5.35
N SER A 51 -4.46 18.34 -6.32
CA SER A 51 -5.92 18.29 -6.53
C SER A 51 -6.46 16.92 -6.97
N THR A 52 -5.61 16.01 -7.43
CA THR A 52 -6.02 14.75 -8.05
C THR A 52 -6.18 13.64 -7.01
N ALA A 53 -7.40 13.15 -6.75
CA ALA A 53 -7.64 12.11 -5.75
C ALA A 53 -7.15 10.70 -6.17
N LEU A 54 -6.47 9.99 -5.25
CA LEU A 54 -6.06 8.59 -5.40
C LEU A 54 -6.62 7.76 -4.23
N LYS A 55 -7.50 6.78 -4.53
CA LYS A 55 -8.09 5.87 -3.55
C LYS A 55 -8.05 4.44 -4.05
N VAL A 56 -7.52 3.54 -3.21
CA VAL A 56 -7.58 2.09 -3.40
C VAL A 56 -8.26 1.48 -2.18
N LYS A 57 -9.34 0.73 -2.43
CA LYS A 57 -10.14 0.15 -1.34
C LYS A 57 -9.27 -0.75 -0.44
N GLY A 58 -9.29 -0.47 0.85
CA GLY A 58 -8.57 -1.24 1.87
C GLY A 58 -7.11 -0.84 2.09
N PHE A 59 -6.64 0.25 1.49
CA PHE A 59 -5.31 0.81 1.73
C PHE A 59 -5.41 2.25 2.23
N ASN A 60 -4.61 2.58 3.23
CA ASN A 60 -4.27 3.94 3.59
C ASN A 60 -3.20 4.43 2.62
N ILE A 61 -3.41 5.60 2.03
CA ILE A 61 -2.52 6.14 0.99
C ILE A 61 -1.95 7.46 1.47
N PHE A 62 -0.63 7.58 1.40
CA PHE A 62 0.11 8.81 1.65
C PHE A 62 0.94 9.13 0.43
N ARG A 63 0.97 10.40 0.02
CA ARG A 63 1.66 10.83 -1.19
C ARG A 63 2.35 12.17 -0.98
N VAL A 64 3.45 12.37 -1.71
CA VAL A 64 4.12 13.65 -1.87
C VAL A 64 4.02 14.00 -3.34
N ASP A 65 3.34 15.10 -3.66
CA ASP A 65 3.18 15.59 -5.04
C ASP A 65 4.08 16.82 -5.25
N ARG A 66 4.72 16.95 -6.42
CA ARG A 66 5.44 18.20 -6.76
C ARG A 66 4.48 19.24 -7.33
N LYS A 67 4.68 20.51 -6.94
CA LYS A 67 4.00 21.69 -7.52
C LYS A 67 4.43 22.01 -8.96
N SER A 68 5.49 21.38 -9.49
CA SER A 68 6.03 21.69 -10.82
C SER A 68 5.26 21.01 -11.97
N LYS A 69 5.34 21.60 -13.17
CA LYS A 69 4.65 21.13 -14.39
C LYS A 69 5.03 19.72 -14.86
N SER A 70 6.13 19.14 -14.36
CA SER A 70 6.64 17.83 -14.84
C SER A 70 5.90 16.62 -14.25
N GLY A 71 5.02 16.83 -13.26
CA GLY A 71 4.18 15.76 -12.68
C GLY A 71 5.03 14.63 -12.11
N ARG A 72 5.70 14.88 -10.98
CA ARG A 72 6.39 13.85 -10.19
C ARG A 72 5.69 13.67 -8.85
N GLY A 73 5.95 12.53 -8.21
CA GLY A 73 5.45 12.27 -6.86
C GLY A 73 5.70 10.85 -6.40
N LEU A 74 5.74 10.70 -5.08
CA LEU A 74 5.87 9.44 -4.37
C LEU A 74 4.52 9.10 -3.72
N ALA A 75 4.20 7.81 -3.64
CA ALA A 75 3.09 7.35 -2.83
C ALA A 75 3.41 6.02 -2.14
N PHE A 76 2.80 5.82 -1.00
CA PHE A 76 2.67 4.52 -0.37
C PHE A 76 1.21 4.15 -0.19
N PHE A 77 0.99 2.85 -0.12
CA PHE A 77 -0.28 2.20 0.12
C PHE A 77 -0.02 1.20 1.25
N VAL A 78 -0.59 1.43 2.41
CA VAL A 78 -0.38 0.61 3.60
C VAL A 78 -1.70 -0.01 4.02
N ARG A 79 -1.66 -1.30 4.38
CA ARG A 79 -2.83 -2.07 4.78
C ARG A 79 -2.49 -2.99 5.95
N ASP A 80 -3.46 -3.15 6.84
CA ASP A 80 -3.43 -4.08 7.98
C ASP A 80 -2.18 -3.92 8.87
N ILE A 81 -1.73 -2.68 9.10
CA ILE A 81 -0.70 -2.37 10.11
C ILE A 81 -0.77 -0.90 10.54
N ASN A 82 -0.36 -0.65 11.79
CA ASN A 82 -0.09 0.68 12.31
C ASN A 82 1.25 1.22 11.78
N TYR A 83 1.29 2.50 11.44
CA TYR A 83 2.47 3.20 10.98
C TYR A 83 2.46 4.66 11.45
N GLN A 84 3.64 5.27 11.44
CA GLN A 84 3.86 6.69 11.63
C GLN A 84 4.58 7.23 10.40
N LYS A 85 4.11 8.35 9.83
CA LYS A 85 4.84 9.08 8.78
C LYS A 85 6.15 9.62 9.35
N ILE A 86 7.23 9.53 8.58
CA ILE A 86 8.50 10.17 8.90
C ILE A 86 8.57 11.46 8.10
N GLU A 87 8.90 12.55 8.78
CA GLU A 87 9.11 13.85 8.15
C GLU A 87 10.58 14.03 7.79
N TYR A 88 10.82 14.49 6.56
CA TYR A 88 12.15 14.80 6.06
C TYR A 88 12.21 16.27 5.68
N PRO A 89 13.40 16.91 5.77
CA PRO A 89 13.58 18.28 5.29
C PRO A 89 13.21 18.40 3.81
N THR A 90 12.74 19.58 3.40
CA THR A 90 12.23 19.82 2.04
C THR A 90 13.31 20.07 0.99
N ASP A 91 14.56 20.39 1.39
CA ASP A 91 15.62 20.86 0.48
C ASP A 91 16.74 19.84 0.24
N TRP A 92 16.42 18.73 -0.42
CA TRP A 92 17.37 17.63 -0.71
C TRP A 92 17.85 17.59 -2.17
N SER A 93 18.27 18.72 -2.76
CA SER A 93 18.96 18.74 -4.06
C SER A 93 18.31 17.92 -5.20
N ASP A 94 16.97 17.92 -5.29
CA ASP A 94 16.13 17.12 -6.19
C ASP A 94 15.86 15.65 -5.82
N LEU A 95 16.44 15.12 -4.74
CA LEU A 95 16.04 13.85 -4.16
C LEU A 95 14.66 14.00 -3.49
N GLU A 96 13.69 13.21 -3.96
CA GLU A 96 12.39 13.10 -3.31
C GLU A 96 12.44 11.94 -2.31
N VAL A 97 12.02 12.18 -1.07
CA VAL A 97 12.06 11.18 0.00
C VAL A 97 10.70 11.12 0.68
N GLN A 98 10.21 9.92 0.94
CA GLN A 98 9.01 9.68 1.73
C GLN A 98 9.21 8.43 2.58
N GLY A 99 8.77 8.43 3.83
CA GLY A 99 9.06 7.33 4.74
C GLY A 99 7.95 7.07 5.74
N ILE A 100 7.88 5.83 6.19
CA ILE A 100 7.06 5.42 7.33
C ILE A 100 7.86 4.57 8.29
N ARG A 101 7.59 4.78 9.57
CA ARG A 101 8.01 3.93 10.67
C ARG A 101 6.90 2.96 11.01
N ILE A 102 7.25 1.69 11.14
CA ILE A 102 6.35 0.63 11.63
C ILE A 102 7.00 -0.09 12.79
N GLN A 103 6.20 -0.66 13.69
CA GLN A 103 6.72 -1.64 14.63
C GLN A 103 6.91 -2.97 13.89
N TRP A 104 8.09 -3.56 13.95
CA TRP A 104 8.41 -4.88 13.40
C TRP A 104 9.13 -5.72 14.46
N ARG A 105 8.44 -6.76 14.98
CA ARG A 105 8.98 -7.67 16.01
C ARG A 105 9.54 -6.95 17.25
N GLY A 106 8.82 -5.94 17.73
CA GLY A 106 9.21 -5.19 18.93
C GLY A 106 10.26 -4.10 18.69
N LYS A 107 10.75 -3.93 17.46
CA LYS A 107 11.67 -2.85 17.08
C LYS A 107 11.02 -1.91 16.06
N PRO A 108 11.33 -0.61 16.07
CA PRO A 108 10.96 0.28 14.97
C PRO A 108 11.69 -0.14 13.70
N LEU A 109 10.98 -0.12 12.59
CA LEU A 109 11.50 -0.36 11.25
C LEU A 109 11.09 0.78 10.34
N ASP A 110 12.07 1.46 9.77
CA ASP A 110 11.86 2.54 8.84
C ASP A 110 11.85 2.00 7.41
N ILE A 111 10.79 2.35 6.67
CA ILE A 111 10.63 2.00 5.28
C ILE A 111 10.59 3.31 4.50
N ILE A 112 11.61 3.52 3.68
CA ILE A 112 11.89 4.79 3.02
C ILE A 112 11.83 4.57 1.50
N ASN A 113 11.10 5.44 0.83
CA ASN A 113 10.93 5.49 -0.61
C ASN A 113 11.69 6.71 -1.12
N VAL A 114 12.60 6.51 -2.07
CA VAL A 114 13.46 7.58 -2.60
C VAL A 114 13.38 7.67 -4.11
N TYR A 115 13.25 8.86 -4.67
CA TYR A 115 13.39 9.12 -6.11
C TYR A 115 14.47 10.14 -6.34
N HIS A 116 15.49 9.76 -7.10
CA HIS A 116 16.42 10.72 -7.65
C HIS A 116 16.24 10.79 -9.17
N PRO A 117 15.85 11.93 -9.74
CA PRO A 117 15.64 12.04 -11.17
C PRO A 117 16.94 11.79 -11.97
N PRO A 118 16.82 11.42 -13.26
CA PRO A 118 17.95 11.22 -14.16
C PRO A 118 18.56 12.58 -14.54
N ASN A 119 19.39 13.11 -13.67
CA ASN A 119 20.18 14.32 -13.85
C ASN A 119 21.62 14.05 -13.39
N HIS A 120 22.51 15.04 -13.50
CA HIS A 120 23.92 14.92 -13.09
C HIS A 120 24.19 15.41 -11.67
N LYS A 121 23.15 15.59 -10.85
CA LYS A 121 23.32 16.05 -9.46
C LYS A 121 23.78 14.89 -8.56
N PRO A 122 24.67 15.15 -7.59
CA PRO A 122 25.15 14.15 -6.64
C PRO A 122 24.06 13.79 -5.62
N LEU A 123 24.22 12.64 -4.96
CA LEU A 123 23.42 12.28 -3.79
C LEU A 123 23.66 13.27 -2.64
N PRO A 124 22.60 13.71 -1.94
CA PRO A 124 22.77 14.51 -0.74
C PRO A 124 23.54 13.72 0.33
N PRO A 125 24.58 14.29 0.96
CA PRO A 125 25.30 13.62 2.05
C PRO A 125 24.38 13.20 3.21
N ALA A 126 23.29 13.95 3.43
CA ALA A 126 22.27 13.63 4.44
C ALA A 126 21.55 12.29 4.19
N LEU A 127 21.70 11.65 3.02
CA LEU A 127 21.13 10.34 2.72
C LEU A 127 21.65 9.25 3.66
N SER A 128 22.87 9.36 4.17
CA SER A 128 23.40 8.46 5.21
C SER A 128 22.58 8.49 6.49
N ASN A 129 22.01 9.66 6.85
CA ASN A 129 21.17 9.80 8.04
C ASN A 129 19.84 9.03 7.93
N LEU A 130 19.44 8.65 6.70
CA LEU A 130 18.25 7.82 6.49
C LEU A 130 18.51 6.33 6.78
N LEU A 131 19.77 5.91 6.70
CA LEU A 131 20.21 4.54 6.93
C LEU A 131 20.55 4.36 8.41
N ASN A 132 19.61 3.76 9.14
CA ASN A 132 19.81 3.35 10.54
C ASN A 132 19.79 1.82 10.67
N LYS A 133 20.10 1.31 11.87
CA LYS A 133 20.22 -0.13 12.17
C LYS A 133 18.97 -0.96 11.82
N ASN A 134 17.78 -0.36 11.69
CA ASN A 134 16.56 -1.04 11.24
C ASN A 134 15.82 -0.21 10.19
N SER A 135 16.45 -0.04 9.02
CA SER A 135 15.89 0.71 7.90
C SER A 135 15.97 -0.08 6.59
N ILE A 136 15.01 0.18 5.70
CA ILE A 136 15.06 -0.21 4.30
C ILE A 136 14.76 1.00 3.44
N ILE A 137 15.68 1.32 2.53
CA ILE A 137 15.50 2.30 1.46
C ILE A 137 15.19 1.54 0.18
N VAL A 138 14.12 1.92 -0.52
CA VAL A 138 13.79 1.39 -1.84
C VAL A 138 13.50 2.54 -2.77
N GLY A 139 14.03 2.52 -3.99
CA GLY A 139 13.85 3.66 -4.86
C GLY A 139 14.55 3.58 -6.20
N ASP A 140 14.10 4.42 -7.12
CA ASP A 140 14.82 4.73 -8.34
C ASP A 140 15.76 5.91 -8.08
N LEU A 141 17.02 5.58 -7.82
CA LEU A 141 18.09 6.56 -7.65
C LEU A 141 18.68 6.99 -9.00
N ASN A 142 18.32 6.36 -10.12
CA ASN A 142 19.04 6.51 -11.40
C ASN A 142 20.57 6.32 -11.25
N ALA A 143 20.98 5.49 -10.29
CA ALA A 143 22.36 5.12 -10.01
C ALA A 143 22.67 3.80 -10.72
N LYS A 144 23.74 3.77 -11.49
CA LYS A 144 24.17 2.58 -12.24
C LYS A 144 25.44 2.05 -11.63
N HIS A 145 25.48 0.77 -11.26
CA HIS A 145 26.69 0.09 -10.84
C HIS A 145 26.56 -1.42 -11.05
N PRO A 146 27.65 -2.15 -11.37
CA PRO A 146 27.65 -3.61 -11.47
C PRO A 146 27.13 -4.34 -10.24
N SER A 147 27.37 -3.82 -9.03
CA SER A 147 26.97 -4.44 -7.75
C SER A 147 25.46 -4.70 -7.60
N TRP A 148 24.60 -4.02 -8.38
CA TRP A 148 23.16 -4.30 -8.39
C TRP A 148 22.61 -4.69 -9.76
N GLY A 149 23.48 -4.96 -10.75
CA GLY A 149 23.07 -5.49 -12.06
C GLY A 149 23.02 -4.49 -13.20
N CYS A 150 23.83 -3.42 -13.17
CA CYS A 150 24.07 -2.59 -14.36
C CYS A 150 25.36 -3.00 -15.07
N SER A 151 25.41 -2.82 -16.40
CA SER A 151 26.62 -3.11 -17.20
C SER A 151 27.76 -2.11 -17.00
N CYS A 152 27.47 -0.94 -16.43
CA CYS A 152 28.43 0.13 -16.22
C CYS A 152 28.15 0.85 -14.90
N SER A 153 29.15 1.59 -14.43
CA SER A 153 28.99 2.53 -13.33
C SER A 153 28.71 3.95 -13.83
N ASN A 154 28.03 4.76 -13.02
CA ASN A 154 28.00 6.23 -13.14
C ASN A 154 28.40 6.87 -11.80
N ALA A 155 28.65 8.18 -11.78
CA ALA A 155 29.05 8.90 -10.56
C ALA A 155 28.13 8.61 -9.37
N ARG A 156 26.81 8.58 -9.61
CA ARG A 156 25.84 8.26 -8.57
C ARG A 156 25.90 6.80 -8.10
N GLY A 157 26.30 5.89 -8.97
CA GLY A 157 26.57 4.50 -8.63
C GLY A 157 27.75 4.37 -7.69
N GLU A 158 28.84 5.07 -7.98
CA GLU A 158 30.01 5.14 -7.08
C GLU A 158 29.64 5.76 -5.72
N GLU A 159 28.92 6.89 -5.72
CA GLU A 159 28.42 7.52 -4.50
C GLU A 159 27.51 6.59 -3.69
N SER A 160 26.63 5.84 -4.36
CA SER A 160 25.74 4.88 -3.69
C SER A 160 26.52 3.71 -3.11
N LEU A 161 27.59 3.25 -3.78
CA LEU A 161 28.45 2.19 -3.28
C LEU A 161 29.20 2.66 -2.03
N GLN A 162 29.79 3.85 -2.08
CA GLN A 162 30.45 4.46 -0.93
C GLN A 162 29.50 4.63 0.26
N LEU A 163 28.26 5.06 -0.01
CA LEU A 163 27.21 5.15 1.02
C LEU A 163 26.92 3.79 1.69
N LEU A 164 26.95 2.68 0.94
CA LEU A 164 26.75 1.35 1.52
C LEU A 164 27.87 1.00 2.50
N ASP A 165 29.12 1.28 2.11
CA ASP A 165 30.31 1.02 2.92
C ASP A 165 30.31 1.88 4.19
N ASP A 166 30.04 3.18 4.06
CA ASP A 166 30.02 4.15 5.17
C ASP A 166 28.93 3.86 6.23
N THR A 167 27.84 3.20 5.83
CA THR A 167 26.66 2.95 6.69
C THR A 167 26.49 1.50 7.11
N GLU A 168 27.44 0.62 6.78
CA GLU A 168 27.33 -0.84 6.97
C GLU A 168 26.02 -1.42 6.40
N SER A 169 25.56 -0.85 5.29
CA SER A 169 24.31 -1.23 4.63
C SER A 169 24.55 -2.28 3.56
N MET A 170 23.51 -3.04 3.25
CA MET A 170 23.56 -4.14 2.30
C MET A 170 22.58 -3.91 1.15
N ILE A 171 23.00 -4.28 -0.06
CA ILE A 171 22.16 -4.26 -1.25
C ILE A 171 21.33 -5.55 -1.32
N LEU A 172 20.02 -5.44 -1.54
CA LEU A 172 19.12 -6.60 -1.69
C LEU A 172 18.97 -7.09 -3.13
N ASN A 173 19.33 -6.27 -4.11
CA ASN A 173 19.24 -6.61 -5.52
C ASN A 173 20.10 -7.85 -5.84
N ASP A 174 19.57 -8.77 -6.63
CA ASP A 174 20.27 -10.00 -7.05
C ASP A 174 20.94 -9.87 -8.43
N GLY A 175 20.94 -8.65 -8.99
CA GLY A 175 21.43 -8.36 -10.34
C GLY A 175 20.36 -8.42 -11.43
N THR A 176 19.15 -8.91 -11.14
CA THR A 176 18.05 -8.92 -12.11
C THR A 176 17.63 -7.49 -12.47
N HIS A 177 17.54 -7.21 -13.78
CA HIS A 177 17.16 -5.89 -14.29
C HIS A 177 15.75 -5.47 -13.82
N THR A 178 15.63 -4.21 -13.41
CA THR A 178 14.37 -3.59 -12.95
C THR A 178 13.80 -2.59 -13.96
N PHE A 179 14.55 -2.31 -15.03
CA PHE A 179 14.15 -1.41 -16.11
C PHE A 179 14.56 -1.96 -17.47
N THR A 180 13.71 -1.76 -18.49
CA THR A 180 14.03 -2.00 -19.89
C THR A 180 13.65 -0.81 -20.77
N SER A 181 14.63 -0.26 -21.48
CA SER A 181 14.42 0.74 -22.51
C SER A 181 14.06 0.09 -23.84
N TYR A 182 12.83 0.31 -24.30
CA TYR A 182 12.41 -0.14 -25.62
C TYR A 182 13.15 0.57 -26.76
N SER A 183 13.43 1.87 -26.62
CA SER A 183 14.05 2.68 -27.68
C SER A 183 15.51 2.33 -27.92
N TYR A 184 16.21 1.93 -26.85
CA TYR A 184 17.64 1.64 -26.89
C TYR A 184 17.94 0.14 -26.82
N ASN A 185 16.90 -0.70 -26.68
CA ASN A 185 17.03 -2.15 -26.48
C ASN A 185 18.01 -2.51 -25.34
N THR A 186 17.99 -1.75 -24.25
CA THR A 186 18.86 -1.93 -23.09
C THR A 186 18.06 -2.25 -21.84
N SER A 187 18.67 -2.98 -20.91
CA SER A 187 18.12 -3.26 -19.59
C SER A 187 19.09 -2.83 -18.51
N ALA A 188 18.57 -2.41 -17.36
CA ALA A 188 19.37 -1.96 -16.23
C ALA A 188 18.63 -2.24 -14.91
N ALA A 189 19.36 -2.35 -13.82
CA ALA A 189 18.80 -2.33 -12.47
C ALA A 189 18.87 -0.90 -11.93
N LEU A 190 17.79 -0.12 -12.11
CA LEU A 190 17.71 1.28 -11.66
C LEU A 190 16.98 1.43 -10.33
N ASP A 191 16.03 0.53 -10.07
CA ASP A 191 15.34 0.44 -8.79
C ASP A 191 16.21 -0.37 -7.80
N ILE A 192 16.71 0.30 -6.77
CA ILE A 192 17.67 -0.18 -5.79
C ILE A 192 16.95 -0.40 -4.45
N ALA A 193 17.27 -1.50 -3.77
CA ALA A 193 16.79 -1.80 -2.43
C ALA A 193 17.97 -1.97 -1.47
N ILE A 194 18.14 -1.01 -0.56
CA ILE A 194 19.19 -0.98 0.44
C ILE A 194 18.58 -1.29 1.82
N THR A 195 19.26 -2.09 2.63
CA THR A 195 18.80 -2.46 3.96
C THR A 195 19.96 -2.44 4.95
N SER A 196 19.69 -2.26 6.24
CA SER A 196 20.71 -2.51 7.25
C SER A 196 21.18 -3.97 7.26
N SER A 197 22.44 -4.19 7.64
CA SER A 197 23.04 -5.53 7.78
C SER A 197 22.22 -6.48 8.69
N GLU A 198 21.61 -5.98 9.77
CA GLU A 198 20.74 -6.77 10.67
C GLU A 198 19.47 -7.31 9.96
N LEU A 199 18.94 -6.55 9.01
CA LEU A 199 17.71 -6.88 8.28
C LEU A 199 17.97 -7.71 7.02
N PHE A 200 19.15 -7.59 6.42
CA PHE A 200 19.54 -8.32 5.21
C PHE A 200 19.20 -9.82 5.24
N PRO A 201 19.62 -10.62 6.23
CA PRO A 201 19.34 -12.07 6.26
C PRO A 201 17.85 -12.39 6.43
N GLN A 202 17.04 -11.42 6.87
CA GLN A 202 15.60 -11.57 7.09
C GLN A 202 14.79 -11.21 5.85
N CYS A 203 15.40 -10.67 4.81
CA CYS A 203 14.73 -10.22 3.59
C CYS A 203 15.01 -11.18 2.43
N SER A 204 14.12 -11.15 1.44
CA SER A 204 14.35 -11.68 0.11
C SER A 204 13.83 -10.68 -0.88
N TRP A 205 14.46 -10.59 -2.04
CA TRP A 205 14.14 -9.65 -3.09
C TRP A 205 13.88 -10.41 -4.39
N ARG A 206 12.99 -9.89 -5.24
CA ARG A 206 12.80 -10.40 -6.60
C ARG A 206 12.09 -9.38 -7.46
N VAL A 207 12.36 -9.42 -8.76
CA VAL A 207 11.60 -8.72 -9.79
C VAL A 207 10.30 -9.47 -10.12
N LEU A 208 9.24 -8.74 -10.39
CA LEU A 208 7.96 -9.25 -10.86
C LEU A 208 7.72 -8.86 -12.32
N ASP A 209 6.77 -9.55 -12.95
CA ASP A 209 6.36 -9.26 -14.32
C ASP A 209 5.93 -7.80 -14.52
N THR A 210 6.29 -7.24 -15.69
CA THR A 210 5.85 -5.90 -16.08
C THR A 210 4.32 -5.80 -16.08
N ILE A 211 3.85 -4.65 -15.62
CA ILE A 211 2.43 -4.27 -15.63
C ILE A 211 2.16 -3.14 -16.64
N GLY A 212 3.00 -3.07 -17.68
CA GLY A 212 2.87 -2.11 -18.78
C GLY A 212 3.67 -0.81 -18.58
N SER A 213 4.59 -0.78 -17.61
CA SER A 213 5.66 0.20 -17.47
C SER A 213 6.96 -0.38 -18.04
N ASP A 214 7.89 0.50 -18.39
CA ASP A 214 9.30 0.15 -18.69
C ASP A 214 10.08 -0.25 -17.43
N HIS A 215 9.57 0.09 -16.24
CA HIS A 215 10.03 -0.48 -14.97
C HIS A 215 9.23 -1.73 -14.57
N PHE A 216 9.95 -2.69 -14.00
CA PHE A 216 9.41 -3.90 -13.43
C PHE A 216 9.15 -3.69 -11.94
N PRO A 217 8.00 -4.14 -11.40
CA PRO A 217 7.76 -4.09 -9.98
C PRO A 217 8.74 -4.96 -9.20
N VAL A 218 9.17 -4.49 -8.04
CA VAL A 218 10.08 -5.20 -7.13
C VAL A 218 9.31 -5.68 -5.90
N LEU A 219 9.54 -6.92 -5.47
CA LEU A 219 8.93 -7.48 -4.26
C LEU A 219 10.00 -7.83 -3.22
N ILE A 220 9.92 -7.19 -2.06
CA ILE A 220 10.72 -7.51 -0.88
C ILE A 220 9.84 -8.29 0.11
N CYS A 221 10.30 -9.47 0.50
CA CYS A 221 9.64 -10.33 1.47
C CYS A 221 10.50 -10.50 2.72
N PHE A 222 9.92 -10.18 3.87
CA PHE A 222 10.51 -10.52 5.16
C PHE A 222 10.13 -11.96 5.51
N LYS A 223 11.15 -12.80 5.68
CA LYS A 223 11.06 -14.24 5.95
C LYS A 223 10.21 -14.55 7.19
N ARG A 224 10.38 -13.76 8.26
CA ARG A 224 9.59 -13.91 9.48
C ARG A 224 8.23 -13.22 9.33
N ARG A 225 7.19 -13.81 9.92
CA ARG A 225 5.85 -13.21 9.99
C ARG A 225 5.80 -12.26 11.18
N GLN A 226 5.21 -11.09 10.97
CA GLN A 226 4.76 -10.26 12.08
C GLN A 226 3.36 -10.68 12.46
N LYS A 227 3.17 -10.94 13.76
CA LYS A 227 1.85 -10.93 14.37
C LYS A 227 1.30 -9.52 14.19
N VAL A 228 0.29 -9.41 13.34
CA VAL A 228 -0.52 -8.20 13.26
C VAL A 228 -1.75 -8.52 14.09
N GLU A 229 -1.96 -7.75 15.15
CA GLU A 229 -3.26 -7.70 15.80
C GLU A 229 -4.22 -7.01 14.83
N ILE A 230 -4.88 -7.83 14.01
CA ILE A 230 -6.02 -7.34 13.27
C ILE A 230 -7.13 -7.25 14.30
N LYS A 231 -7.42 -6.03 14.79
CA LYS A 231 -8.67 -5.77 15.50
C LYS A 231 -9.80 -6.10 14.53
N GLN A 232 -10.33 -7.32 14.62
CA GLN A 232 -11.55 -7.66 13.92
C GLN A 232 -12.65 -6.95 14.69
N ASN A 233 -13.25 -5.93 14.07
CA ASN A 233 -14.47 -5.34 14.59
C ASN A 233 -15.57 -6.39 14.45
N ASN A 234 -15.71 -7.21 15.48
CA ASN A 234 -16.83 -8.11 15.62
C ASN A 234 -18.04 -7.27 16.01
N PHE A 235 -19.12 -7.43 15.26
CA PHE A 235 -20.38 -6.76 15.56
C PHE A 235 -21.27 -7.71 16.35
N TRP A 236 -21.99 -7.14 17.31
CA TRP A 236 -23.08 -7.83 18.00
C TRP A 236 -24.22 -8.10 17.02
N ASN A 237 -24.67 -9.35 16.94
CA ASN A 237 -25.83 -9.71 16.14
C ASN A 237 -27.07 -9.81 17.03
N PHE A 238 -27.66 -8.66 17.33
CA PHE A 238 -28.87 -8.54 18.15
C PHE A 238 -30.07 -9.30 17.57
N LYS A 239 -30.10 -9.57 16.26
CA LYS A 239 -31.17 -10.36 15.62
C LYS A 239 -31.08 -11.86 15.94
N LYS A 240 -29.90 -12.36 16.31
CA LYS A 240 -29.66 -13.76 16.69
C LYS A 240 -29.43 -13.93 18.20
N ALA A 241 -29.64 -12.86 18.97
CA ALA A 241 -29.52 -12.94 20.42
C ALA A 241 -30.58 -13.88 20.99
N ASN A 242 -30.18 -14.72 21.94
CA ASN A 242 -31.13 -15.44 22.78
C ASN A 242 -31.51 -14.50 23.94
N TRP A 243 -32.52 -13.67 23.71
CA TRP A 243 -32.94 -12.65 24.67
C TRP A 243 -33.53 -13.25 25.95
N ASP A 244 -34.21 -14.39 25.86
CA ASP A 244 -34.82 -15.03 27.02
C ASP A 244 -33.73 -15.49 28.01
N SER A 245 -32.75 -16.28 27.53
CA SER A 245 -31.63 -16.70 28.39
C SER A 245 -30.72 -15.55 28.83
N TYR A 246 -30.63 -14.48 28.02
CA TYR A 246 -29.93 -13.26 28.42
C TYR A 246 -30.61 -12.58 29.61
N MET A 247 -31.93 -12.39 29.55
CA MET A 247 -32.68 -11.74 30.62
C MET A 247 -32.62 -12.56 31.89
N ASP A 248 -32.93 -13.86 31.82
CA ASP A 248 -32.90 -14.75 32.98
C ASP A 248 -31.54 -14.74 33.68
N SER A 249 -30.45 -14.81 32.90
CA SER A 249 -29.09 -14.84 33.45
C SER A 249 -28.64 -13.46 33.96
N ALA A 250 -29.02 -12.37 33.29
CA ALA A 250 -28.69 -11.02 33.73
C ALA A 250 -29.41 -10.67 35.05
N ASP A 251 -30.70 -10.98 35.14
CA ASP A 251 -31.52 -10.72 36.34
C ASP A 251 -31.04 -11.54 37.54
N GLN A 252 -30.69 -12.82 37.32
CA GLN A 252 -30.08 -13.65 38.37
C GLN A 252 -28.75 -13.08 38.86
N ASN A 253 -27.87 -12.65 37.94
CA ASN A 253 -26.57 -12.10 38.30
C ASN A 253 -26.70 -10.77 39.05
N LEU A 254 -27.60 -9.89 38.62
CA LEU A 254 -27.90 -8.62 39.30
C LEU A 254 -28.50 -8.85 40.69
N THR A 255 -29.41 -9.81 40.83
CA THR A 255 -30.02 -10.14 42.13
C THR A 255 -29.00 -10.74 43.11
N SER A 256 -28.02 -11.48 42.59
CA SER A 256 -26.97 -12.13 43.37
C SER A 256 -25.83 -11.19 43.78
N THR A 257 -25.79 -9.97 43.25
CA THR A 257 -24.79 -8.93 43.57
C THR A 257 -25.47 -7.69 44.12
N PRO A 258 -25.86 -7.68 45.41
CA PRO A 258 -26.48 -6.52 46.04
C PRO A 258 -25.52 -5.32 46.03
N PHE A 259 -26.08 -4.13 45.83
CA PHE A 259 -25.31 -2.89 45.82
C PHE A 259 -24.64 -2.64 47.17
N THR A 260 -23.36 -2.24 47.12
CA THR A 260 -22.60 -1.76 48.28
C THR A 260 -22.76 -0.24 48.41
N ASN A 261 -22.09 0.38 49.38
CA ASN A 261 -22.04 1.85 49.50
C ASN A 261 -21.02 2.48 48.52
N ASP A 262 -20.23 1.67 47.80
CA ASP A 262 -19.26 2.15 46.83
C ASP A 262 -19.90 2.24 45.43
N LEU A 263 -20.08 3.47 44.96
CA LEU A 263 -20.72 3.74 43.68
C LEU A 263 -19.87 3.27 42.48
N GLU A 264 -18.54 3.35 42.57
CA GLU A 264 -17.64 2.96 41.48
C GLU A 264 -17.57 1.44 41.35
N GLU A 265 -17.55 0.74 42.49
CA GLU A 265 -17.65 -0.72 42.54
C GLU A 265 -18.98 -1.19 41.94
N ASN A 266 -20.09 -0.60 42.39
CA ASN A 266 -21.43 -0.92 41.89
C ASN A 266 -21.57 -0.71 40.39
N TRP A 267 -21.05 0.42 39.87
CA TRP A 267 -21.05 0.69 38.43
C TRP A 267 -20.22 -0.33 37.65
N THR A 268 -19.04 -0.67 38.17
CA THR A 268 -18.15 -1.65 37.54
C THR A 268 -18.81 -3.03 37.49
N ASN A 269 -19.45 -3.46 38.58
CA ASN A 269 -20.18 -4.72 38.67
C ASN A 269 -21.35 -4.76 37.69
N PHE A 270 -22.22 -3.74 37.71
CA PHE A 270 -23.33 -3.62 36.78
C PHE A 270 -22.87 -3.69 35.31
N LYS A 271 -21.86 -2.90 34.95
CA LYS A 271 -21.29 -2.86 33.60
C LYS A 271 -20.74 -4.23 33.19
N ASN A 272 -20.02 -4.92 34.07
CA ASN A 272 -19.45 -6.24 33.78
C ASN A 272 -20.55 -7.29 33.60
N ILE A 273 -21.58 -7.30 34.45
CA ILE A 273 -22.72 -8.21 34.32
C ILE A 273 -23.40 -8.04 32.95
N ILE A 274 -23.70 -6.80 32.55
CA ILE A 274 -24.30 -6.52 31.24
C ILE A 274 -23.40 -7.00 30.10
N LEU A 275 -22.09 -6.69 30.15
CA LEU A 275 -21.15 -7.05 29.10
C LEU A 275 -20.91 -8.56 29.01
N ASP A 276 -20.81 -9.26 30.13
CA ASP A 276 -20.52 -10.69 30.22
C ASP A 276 -21.71 -11.53 29.77
N ASN A 277 -22.92 -11.21 30.23
CA ASN A 277 -24.15 -11.81 29.73
C ASN A 277 -24.31 -11.54 28.23
N SER A 278 -23.96 -10.34 27.78
CA SER A 278 -24.00 -10.04 26.34
C SER A 278 -23.05 -10.98 25.60
N LYS A 279 -21.82 -11.23 26.10
CA LYS A 279 -20.83 -12.09 25.42
C LYS A 279 -21.32 -13.54 25.28
N LEU A 280 -22.10 -14.02 26.25
CA LEU A 280 -22.63 -15.38 26.30
C LEU A 280 -23.81 -15.57 25.34
N TYR A 281 -24.77 -14.64 25.35
CA TYR A 281 -26.07 -14.85 24.72
C TYR A 281 -26.32 -14.04 23.44
N ILE A 282 -25.46 -13.05 23.14
CA ILE A 282 -25.54 -12.28 21.90
C ILE A 282 -24.39 -12.72 20.98
N PRO A 283 -24.68 -13.46 19.90
CA PRO A 283 -23.65 -13.90 18.98
C PRO A 283 -22.87 -12.73 18.39
N ARG A 284 -21.54 -12.86 18.38
CA ARG A 284 -20.63 -11.92 17.73
C ARG A 284 -20.16 -12.48 16.41
N GLY A 285 -20.13 -11.63 15.39
CA GLY A 285 -19.71 -12.06 14.06
C GLY A 285 -18.95 -10.98 13.31
N ASN A 286 -18.10 -11.42 12.39
CA ASN A 286 -17.48 -10.54 11.41
C ASN A 286 -18.32 -10.60 10.13
N VAL A 287 -18.86 -9.46 9.71
CA VAL A 287 -19.46 -9.33 8.38
C VAL A 287 -18.31 -9.28 7.39
N LYS A 288 -17.96 -10.43 6.79
CA LYS A 288 -17.01 -10.47 5.68
C LYS A 288 -17.51 -9.51 4.61
N GLY A 289 -16.75 -8.43 4.39
CA GLY A 289 -17.01 -7.49 3.31
C GLY A 289 -16.82 -8.19 1.97
N TYR A 290 -17.86 -8.88 1.51
CA TYR A 290 -17.86 -9.51 0.20
C TYR A 290 -17.63 -8.43 -0.85
N ILE A 291 -16.59 -8.58 -1.66
CA ILE A 291 -16.36 -7.75 -2.84
C ILE A 291 -16.91 -8.58 -4.01
N PRO A 292 -18.14 -8.30 -4.49
CA PRO A 292 -18.71 -9.05 -5.59
C PRO A 292 -17.83 -8.91 -6.82
N LEU A 293 -17.50 -10.05 -7.44
CA LEU A 293 -16.68 -10.15 -8.64
C LEU A 293 -15.40 -9.32 -8.58
N PHE A 294 -14.35 -9.91 -7.98
CA PHE A 294 -12.99 -9.46 -8.24
C PHE A 294 -12.81 -9.37 -9.76
N THR A 295 -12.61 -8.16 -10.30
CA THR A 295 -12.74 -7.85 -11.74
C THR A 295 -11.88 -8.77 -12.62
N HIS A 296 -10.80 -9.30 -12.04
CA HIS A 296 -9.82 -10.23 -12.61
C HIS A 296 -10.39 -11.61 -12.96
N ASN A 297 -11.47 -12.04 -12.30
CA ASN A 297 -12.15 -13.31 -12.57
C ASN A 297 -13.23 -13.17 -13.65
N ALA A 298 -13.40 -12.00 -14.26
CA ALA A 298 -14.31 -11.83 -15.37
C ALA A 298 -13.89 -12.75 -16.54
N SER A 299 -14.87 -13.45 -17.12
CA SER A 299 -14.66 -14.34 -18.27
C SER A 299 -13.99 -13.65 -19.45
N SER A 300 -14.25 -12.35 -19.64
CA SER A 300 -13.62 -11.52 -20.69
C SER A 300 -12.18 -11.08 -20.40
N LEU A 301 -11.69 -11.30 -19.18
CA LEU A 301 -10.40 -10.76 -18.72
C LEU A 301 -9.42 -11.87 -18.36
N LYS A 302 -9.88 -12.93 -17.72
CA LYS A 302 -9.05 -14.06 -17.30
C LYS A 302 -8.21 -14.67 -18.45
N PRO A 303 -8.79 -14.98 -19.63
CA PRO A 303 -8.00 -15.51 -20.75
C PRO A 303 -6.91 -14.55 -21.25
N LEU A 304 -7.17 -13.24 -21.18
CA LEU A 304 -6.18 -12.23 -21.59
C LEU A 304 -5.00 -12.16 -20.61
N LEU A 305 -5.29 -12.29 -19.31
CA LEU A 305 -4.25 -12.34 -18.27
C LEU A 305 -3.42 -13.61 -18.38
N ASP A 306 -4.06 -14.76 -18.60
CA ASP A 306 -3.39 -16.05 -18.76
C ASP A 306 -2.52 -16.06 -20.03
N ARG A 307 -3.03 -15.54 -21.16
CA ARG A 307 -2.25 -15.41 -22.40
C ARG A 307 -1.04 -14.49 -22.23
N ARG A 308 -1.20 -13.38 -21.50
CA ARG A 308 -0.09 -12.48 -21.21
C ARG A 308 0.99 -13.16 -20.36
N LYS A 309 0.59 -13.97 -19.37
CA LYS A 309 1.53 -14.75 -18.55
C LYS A 309 2.36 -15.69 -19.41
N GLN A 310 1.72 -16.46 -20.30
CA GLN A 310 2.42 -17.35 -21.23
C GLN A 310 3.42 -16.59 -22.12
N LEU A 311 3.01 -15.44 -22.68
CA LEU A 311 3.90 -14.63 -23.52
C LEU A 311 5.12 -14.10 -22.75
N LEU A 312 4.97 -13.77 -21.47
CA LEU A 312 6.07 -13.32 -20.63
C LEU A 312 7.01 -14.47 -20.25
N GLU A 313 6.47 -15.66 -19.96
CA GLU A 313 7.26 -16.88 -19.73
C GLU A 313 8.10 -17.22 -20.97
N SER A 314 7.47 -17.30 -22.15
CA SER A 314 8.19 -17.53 -23.41
C SER A 314 9.18 -16.40 -23.75
N PHE A 315 8.93 -15.18 -23.31
CA PHE A 315 9.87 -14.07 -23.51
C PHE A 315 11.12 -14.22 -22.64
N ASN A 316 10.96 -14.66 -21.39
CA ASN A 316 12.05 -14.89 -20.46
C ASN A 316 12.89 -16.14 -20.81
N GLU A 317 12.27 -17.17 -21.39
CA GLU A 317 12.97 -18.39 -21.85
C GLU A 317 13.81 -18.15 -23.12
N ASN A 318 13.40 -17.24 -24.00
CA ASN A 318 14.07 -16.96 -25.29
C ASN A 318 15.18 -15.89 -25.22
N ASN A 319 15.97 -15.86 -24.15
CA ASN A 319 17.06 -14.89 -23.95
C ASN A 319 18.25 -15.02 -24.94
N SER A 320 18.16 -15.86 -25.99
CA SER A 320 19.31 -16.22 -26.84
C SER A 320 19.24 -15.82 -28.33
N LEU A 321 18.13 -15.29 -28.87
CA LEU A 321 18.06 -14.93 -30.31
C LEU A 321 17.27 -13.64 -30.57
N ASN A 322 17.91 -12.70 -31.29
CA ASN A 322 17.49 -11.28 -31.37
C ASN A 322 16.26 -11.00 -32.27
N ASP A 323 15.92 -11.86 -33.23
CA ASP A 323 14.81 -11.59 -34.18
C ASP A 323 13.43 -12.08 -33.69
N SER A 324 13.36 -13.19 -32.96
CA SER A 324 12.10 -13.74 -32.42
C SER A 324 11.53 -12.91 -31.26
N GLN A 325 12.38 -12.11 -30.59
CA GLN A 325 11.95 -11.21 -29.52
C GLN A 325 11.10 -10.04 -30.02
N GLY A 326 11.32 -9.53 -31.23
CA GLY A 326 10.53 -8.40 -31.78
C GLY A 326 9.04 -8.72 -31.92
N GLY A 327 8.74 -9.93 -32.39
CA GLY A 327 7.37 -10.45 -32.52
C GLY A 327 6.68 -10.66 -31.18
N LEU A 328 7.35 -11.37 -30.25
CA LEU A 328 6.84 -11.61 -28.89
C LEU A 328 6.56 -10.29 -28.14
N ARG A 329 7.48 -9.31 -28.24
CA ARG A 329 7.31 -7.98 -27.65
C ARG A 329 6.06 -7.25 -28.18
N THR A 330 5.83 -7.33 -29.48
CA THR A 330 4.66 -6.71 -30.12
C THR A 330 3.36 -7.35 -29.62
N GLU A 331 3.34 -8.68 -29.49
CA GLU A 331 2.20 -9.40 -28.93
C GLU A 331 1.94 -9.06 -27.45
N ILE A 332 2.99 -8.90 -26.63
CA ILE A 332 2.87 -8.43 -25.24
C ILE A 332 2.25 -7.03 -25.18
N LYS A 333 2.63 -6.11 -26.08
CA LYS A 333 2.02 -4.77 -26.14
C LYS A 333 0.53 -4.85 -26.54
N LYS A 334 0.20 -5.67 -27.53
CA LYS A 334 -1.19 -5.89 -27.98
C LYS A 334 -2.05 -6.47 -26.85
N ILE A 335 -1.58 -7.49 -26.14
CA ILE A 335 -2.35 -8.10 -25.05
C ILE A 335 -2.54 -7.13 -23.88
N ASN A 336 -1.52 -6.34 -23.52
CA ASN A 336 -1.63 -5.28 -22.51
C ASN A 336 -2.66 -4.21 -22.91
N ALA A 337 -2.74 -3.84 -24.19
CA ALA A 337 -3.78 -2.94 -24.69
C ALA A 337 -5.18 -3.56 -24.58
N LYS A 338 -5.34 -4.84 -24.95
CA LYS A 338 -6.61 -5.59 -24.81
C LYS A 338 -7.08 -5.68 -23.36
N ILE A 339 -6.18 -6.01 -22.42
CA ILE A 339 -6.47 -6.05 -20.98
C ILE A 339 -6.97 -4.69 -20.49
N ARG A 340 -6.26 -3.61 -20.83
CA ARG A 340 -6.65 -2.22 -20.45
C ARG A 340 -8.01 -1.82 -21.02
N LYS A 341 -8.35 -2.28 -22.23
CA LYS A 341 -9.68 -2.06 -22.85
C LYS A 341 -10.77 -2.85 -22.11
N SER A 342 -10.50 -4.13 -21.79
CA SER A 342 -11.43 -5.01 -21.08
C SER A 342 -11.77 -4.46 -19.67
N TYR A 343 -10.78 -3.98 -18.90
CA TYR A 343 -11.06 -3.28 -17.62
C TYR A 343 -11.97 -2.06 -17.78
N ALA A 344 -11.71 -1.24 -18.80
CA ALA A 344 -12.51 -0.03 -19.04
C ALA A 344 -13.96 -0.39 -19.43
N GLN A 345 -14.14 -1.42 -20.25
CA GLN A 345 -15.46 -1.94 -20.62
C GLN A 345 -16.19 -2.50 -19.40
N LEU A 346 -15.55 -3.34 -18.59
CA LEU A 346 -16.13 -3.90 -17.37
C LEU A 346 -16.58 -2.80 -16.39
N LYS A 347 -15.78 -1.75 -16.19
CA LYS A 347 -16.16 -0.59 -15.37
C LYS A 347 -17.38 0.14 -15.93
N ARG A 348 -17.42 0.40 -17.24
CA ARG A 348 -18.58 1.07 -17.88
C ARG A 348 -19.84 0.21 -17.80
N SER A 349 -19.74 -1.09 -18.06
CA SER A 349 -20.88 -2.00 -17.97
C SER A 349 -21.46 -2.03 -16.56
N ARG A 350 -20.59 -2.12 -15.53
CA ARG A 350 -21.02 -2.02 -14.13
C ARG A 350 -21.69 -0.70 -13.78
N TRP A 351 -21.17 0.42 -14.32
CA TRP A 351 -21.79 1.73 -14.12
C TRP A 351 -23.18 1.79 -14.77
N ARG A 352 -23.32 1.31 -16.01
CA ARG A 352 -24.62 1.26 -16.70
C ARG A 352 -25.61 0.36 -15.98
N GLU A 353 -25.18 -0.80 -15.51
CA GLU A 353 -26.01 -1.73 -14.74
C GLU A 353 -26.45 -1.12 -13.42
N LEU A 354 -25.55 -0.41 -12.73
CA LEU A 354 -25.90 0.36 -11.54
C LEU A 354 -26.98 1.39 -11.86
N CYS A 355 -26.79 2.21 -12.91
CA CYS A 355 -27.76 3.23 -13.32
C CYS A 355 -29.12 2.64 -13.71
N LYS A 356 -29.15 1.49 -14.40
CA LYS A 356 -30.39 0.78 -14.75
C LYS A 356 -31.18 0.33 -13.51
N ASN A 357 -30.48 0.01 -12.43
CA ASN A 357 -31.07 -0.46 -11.17
C ASN A 357 -31.40 0.69 -10.19
N LEU A 358 -31.33 1.95 -10.63
CA LEU A 358 -31.79 3.11 -9.87
C LEU A 358 -33.18 3.50 -10.39
N ASP A 359 -34.16 3.48 -9.50
CA ASP A 359 -35.54 3.89 -9.76
C ASP A 359 -36.06 4.80 -8.63
N SER A 360 -37.30 5.29 -8.76
CA SER A 360 -37.96 6.13 -7.75
C SER A 360 -38.14 5.45 -6.38
N ARG A 361 -38.01 4.12 -6.30
CA ARG A 361 -38.09 3.33 -5.07
C ARG A 361 -36.73 3.14 -4.42
N THR A 362 -35.65 3.61 -5.03
CA THR A 362 -34.31 3.52 -4.47
C THR A 362 -34.19 4.43 -3.25
N THR A 363 -33.89 3.84 -2.09
CA THR A 363 -33.81 4.59 -0.82
C THR A 363 -32.81 5.74 -0.87
N ASN A 364 -33.16 6.88 -0.26
CA ASN A 364 -32.29 8.04 -0.12
C ASN A 364 -30.92 7.67 0.45
N SER A 365 -30.85 6.77 1.44
CA SER A 365 -29.58 6.29 2.01
C SER A 365 -28.70 5.54 1.00
N LYS A 366 -29.29 4.85 0.01
CA LYS A 366 -28.56 4.17 -1.08
C LYS A 366 -28.09 5.19 -2.12
N LEU A 367 -28.93 6.16 -2.49
CA LEU A 367 -28.57 7.27 -3.39
C LEU A 367 -27.44 8.13 -2.79
N TRP A 368 -27.57 8.57 -1.55
CA TRP A 368 -26.53 9.31 -0.83
C TRP A 368 -25.22 8.54 -0.72
N ARG A 369 -25.26 7.21 -0.57
CA ARG A 369 -24.05 6.37 -0.57
C ARG A 369 -23.38 6.32 -1.95
N ILE A 370 -24.17 6.35 -3.02
CA ILE A 370 -23.67 6.42 -4.40
C ILE A 370 -23.06 7.82 -4.64
N ILE A 371 -23.78 8.88 -4.29
CA ILE A 371 -23.31 10.27 -4.38
C ILE A 371 -22.03 10.46 -3.57
N LYS A 372 -21.97 10.02 -2.30
CA LYS A 372 -20.74 10.08 -1.48
C LYS A 372 -19.58 9.26 -2.07
N LYS A 373 -19.84 8.21 -2.84
CA LYS A 373 -18.80 7.45 -3.56
C LYS A 373 -18.29 8.20 -4.80
N ILE A 374 -19.12 9.06 -5.39
CA ILE A 374 -18.80 9.91 -6.55
C ILE A 374 -18.12 11.20 -6.09
N ASN A 375 -18.74 11.92 -5.15
CA ASN A 375 -18.36 13.22 -4.60
C ASN A 375 -17.39 13.12 -3.42
N LYS A 376 -16.54 12.09 -3.35
CA LYS A 376 -15.62 11.96 -2.22
C LYS A 376 -14.46 12.97 -2.35
N GLU A 377 -14.78 14.26 -2.19
CA GLU A 377 -13.84 15.32 -1.81
C GLU A 377 -13.09 14.90 -0.55
N GLN A 378 -11.86 15.40 -0.45
CA GLN A 378 -10.79 14.78 0.30
C GLN A 378 -10.80 15.25 1.76
N GLU A 379 -10.94 14.30 2.69
CA GLU A 379 -10.22 14.41 3.96
C GLU A 379 -8.83 13.82 3.72
N GLN A 380 -7.77 14.58 4.03
CA GLN A 380 -6.42 14.04 4.11
C GLN A 380 -6.46 12.85 5.10
N CYS A 381 -5.89 11.71 4.70
CA CYS A 381 -5.73 10.60 5.64
C CYS A 381 -4.85 11.07 6.80
N GLU A 382 -5.23 10.75 8.04
CA GLU A 382 -4.45 11.00 9.24
C GLU A 382 -3.00 10.55 9.04
N GLU A 383 -2.05 11.39 9.47
CA GLU A 383 -0.61 11.20 9.27
C GLU A 383 -0.05 9.98 10.02
N SER A 384 -0.85 9.45 10.95
CA SER A 384 -0.62 8.20 11.66
C SER A 384 -1.95 7.46 11.82
N ASN A 385 -1.89 6.14 11.94
CA ASN A 385 -3.04 5.32 12.38
C ASN A 385 -2.70 4.55 13.66
N SER A 386 -1.65 4.98 14.37
CA SER A 386 -1.38 4.50 15.71
C SER A 386 -2.48 4.99 16.64
N VAL A 387 -3.14 4.06 17.32
CA VAL A 387 -3.82 4.38 18.57
C VAL A 387 -2.71 4.75 19.54
N ILE A 388 -2.33 6.03 19.60
CA ILE A 388 -1.69 6.55 20.80
C ILE A 388 -2.79 6.42 21.85
N ASP A 389 -2.53 5.63 22.90
CA ASP A 389 -3.44 5.58 24.05
C ASP A 389 -3.72 7.02 24.47
N THR A 390 -5.00 7.39 24.43
CA THR A 390 -5.60 8.69 24.80
C THR A 390 -5.44 9.03 26.29
N ILE A 391 -4.27 8.77 26.87
CA ILE A 391 -3.96 9.03 28.27
C ILE A 391 -3.20 10.35 28.43
N THR A 392 -2.45 10.80 27.42
CA THR A 392 -1.68 12.07 27.52
C THR A 392 -2.51 13.34 27.38
N ASP A 393 -3.67 13.31 26.70
CA ASP A 393 -4.52 14.51 26.53
C ASP A 393 -5.45 14.80 27.73
N ARG A 394 -5.56 13.87 28.71
CA ARG A 394 -6.35 14.11 29.93
C ARG A 394 -5.59 14.88 31.02
N PHE A 395 -4.26 14.97 30.95
CA PHE A 395 -3.46 15.67 31.96
C PHE A 395 -3.21 17.16 31.64
N SER A 396 -3.50 17.61 30.42
CA SER A 396 -3.28 19.02 30.02
C SER A 396 -4.51 19.92 30.25
N LEU A 397 -5.67 19.35 30.62
CA LEU A 397 -6.90 20.09 30.89
C LEU A 397 -7.11 20.42 32.38
N THR A 398 -6.37 19.78 33.29
CA THR A 398 -6.46 20.05 34.74
C THR A 398 -5.55 21.18 35.23
N THR A 399 -4.57 21.63 34.44
CA THR A 399 -3.65 22.72 34.87
C THR A 399 -4.14 24.13 34.50
N LYS A 400 -5.24 24.27 33.75
CA LYS A 400 -5.81 25.58 33.37
C LYS A 400 -6.98 26.06 34.24
N GLN A 401 -7.39 25.30 35.27
CA GLN A 401 -8.47 25.69 36.19
C GLN A 401 -8.01 26.10 37.60
N GLN A 402 -6.70 26.22 37.86
CA GLN A 402 -6.17 26.71 39.15
C GLN A 402 -5.48 28.09 39.08
N GLN A 403 -5.76 28.89 38.04
CA GLN A 403 -5.29 30.29 37.96
C GLN A 403 -6.41 31.32 37.80
N MET A 404 -7.65 30.97 38.16
CA MET A 404 -8.74 31.94 38.33
C MET A 404 -9.59 31.57 39.54
N VAL A 405 -9.03 31.76 40.74
CA VAL A 405 -9.71 32.24 41.95
C VAL A 405 -8.72 33.08 42.73
#